data_AF-A0A3D8IC55-F1
#
_entry.id   AF-A0A3D8IC55-F1
#
_cell.length_a   1.000
_cell.length_b   1.000
_cell.length_c   1.000
_cell.angle_alpha   90.00
_cell.angle_beta   90.00
_cell.angle_gamma   90.00
#
_symmetry.space_group_name_H-M   'P 1'
#
loop_
_entity.id
_entity.type
_entity.pdbx_description
1 polymer ?
#
loop_
_entity_poly.entity_id
_entity_poly.type
_entity_poly.pdbx_seq_one_letter_code
_entity_poly.pdbx_strand_id
1 'polypeptide(L)'
;MQGWFAFPDSPHFIPNHYLLPIFVGTHFTSAIQKFLQYFIVYYPWYFEGKTIGCRDLATLGFCEKLGLEAYLSRCLTLTLPKRTQEQETQATKVFLVGIPEDLLKFIPRGLREGAISVNQQGVSNEQSLQWQSFYHCSEDLLETYKNEARLVITCALHCASPCLAMGIPVVLIARNEENLGRFSALSGIVPIYTIEDLEKERVDFVPQSLDIESLKQDMLENLNLSIKEAMGESVDKETLQAIRQRIADFVPAMQSNMAESHENSAIAGGGGNKLEANFIENTWKYDFKYDLEFKQRAQILFDLLSKEARNRLKSVLDLGCGIQYFREVLVENSLNLNYYGVDLYPHKPDNILCDFNQDNFPNFVQDSFDLVVCAGLFEYIFDLPRLIKRICALSPQFILCSYNFDNTSGVDNEIWVKNRLKQGELFDLFLQNHYCLNTYKTHKRSLPTGYFLFYKKELMGL
;
A
#
# COMPACT_ATOMS: atom_id res chain seq x y z
N MET A 1 -3.16 0.48 19.52
CA MET A 1 -2.44 -0.46 18.66
C MET A 1 -1.27 0.24 18.02
N GLN A 2 -0.21 0.41 18.82
CA GLN A 2 1.08 0.85 18.33
C GLN A 2 1.93 -0.38 18.10
N GLY A 3 2.53 -0.48 16.92
CA GLY A 3 3.42 -1.61 16.69
C GLY A 3 3.76 -1.82 15.23
N TRP A 4 4.61 -2.83 15.08
CA TRP A 4 4.98 -3.38 13.79
C TRP A 4 4.07 -4.58 13.51
N PHE A 5 3.13 -4.42 12.57
CA PHE A 5 2.15 -5.47 12.31
C PHE A 5 2.65 -6.43 11.23
N ALA A 6 2.75 -7.70 11.66
CA ALA A 6 3.16 -8.91 10.96
C ALA A 6 4.59 -8.97 10.40
N PHE A 7 5.24 -10.11 10.67
CA PHE A 7 6.46 -10.54 9.99
C PHE A 7 6.07 -11.39 8.76
N PRO A 8 6.92 -11.44 7.71
CA PRO A 8 6.66 -12.28 6.53
C PRO A 8 6.38 -13.75 6.87
N ASP A 9 7.01 -14.27 7.93
CA ASP A 9 6.97 -15.68 8.31
C ASP A 9 5.99 -16.00 9.47
N SER A 10 5.14 -15.05 9.89
CA SER A 10 4.13 -15.28 10.93
C SER A 10 2.71 -15.13 10.37
N PRO A 11 1.72 -15.86 10.93
CA PRO A 11 0.32 -15.60 10.61
C PRO A 11 0.02 -14.12 10.86
N HIS A 12 -0.56 -13.48 9.85
CA HIS A 12 -0.94 -12.07 9.89
C HIS A 12 -1.99 -11.87 10.99
N PHE A 13 -1.64 -11.12 12.03
CA PHE A 13 -2.57 -10.81 13.12
C PHE A 13 -3.29 -9.49 12.84
N ILE A 14 -4.62 -9.57 12.82
CA ILE A 14 -5.53 -8.43 12.92
C ILE A 14 -6.51 -8.75 14.07
N PRO A 15 -6.77 -7.82 15.00
CA PRO A 15 -7.74 -8.04 16.08
C PRO A 15 -9.09 -8.48 15.55
N ASN A 16 -9.75 -9.44 16.17
CA ASN A 16 -11.12 -9.82 15.77
C ASN A 16 -12.17 -8.84 16.31
N HIS A 17 -13.45 -9.05 15.99
CA HIS A 17 -14.56 -8.19 16.41
C HIS A 17 -14.90 -8.24 17.91
N TYR A 18 -14.25 -9.12 18.69
CA TYR A 18 -14.37 -9.14 20.15
C TYR A 18 -13.40 -8.16 20.84
N LEU A 19 -12.49 -7.55 20.08
CA LEU A 19 -11.58 -6.53 20.55
C LEU A 19 -12.01 -5.18 19.97
N LEU A 20 -11.82 -4.10 20.74
CA LEU A 20 -11.98 -2.74 20.28
C LEU A 20 -10.61 -2.17 19.93
N PRO A 21 -10.13 -2.30 18.68
CA PRO A 21 -8.82 -1.81 18.29
C PRO A 21 -8.83 -0.29 18.13
N ILE A 22 -7.97 0.39 18.89
CA ILE A 22 -7.69 1.81 18.72
C ILE A 22 -6.35 1.91 17.99
N PHE A 23 -6.36 2.28 16.71
CA PHE A 23 -5.16 2.35 15.88
C PHE A 23 -4.41 3.65 16.11
N VAL A 24 -3.18 3.56 16.63
CA VAL A 24 -2.29 4.70 16.89
C VAL A 24 -0.86 4.19 16.79
N GLY A 25 -0.06 4.76 15.90
CA GLY A 25 1.31 4.34 15.64
C GLY A 25 1.40 2.99 14.93
N THR A 26 0.43 2.73 14.06
CA THR A 26 0.32 1.50 13.27
C THR A 26 1.26 1.55 12.08
N HIS A 27 2.05 0.52 11.87
CA HIS A 27 2.76 0.33 10.60
C HIS A 27 2.41 -1.00 9.97
N PHE A 28 2.07 -0.91 8.69
CA PHE A 28 1.78 -2.06 7.84
C PHE A 28 2.98 -2.38 6.96
N THR A 29 3.64 -3.51 7.24
CA THR A 29 4.65 -4.10 6.34
C THR A 29 4.08 -4.42 4.98
N SER A 30 4.93 -4.58 3.96
CA SER A 30 4.49 -5.07 2.65
C SER A 30 3.72 -6.40 2.73
N ALA A 31 4.06 -7.27 3.69
CA ALA A 31 3.37 -8.54 3.89
C ALA A 31 1.93 -8.33 4.41
N ILE A 32 1.74 -7.54 5.48
CA ILE A 32 0.38 -7.26 5.98
C ILE A 32 -0.41 -6.37 5.01
N GLN A 33 0.24 -5.50 4.24
CA GLN A 33 -0.42 -4.72 3.19
C GLN A 33 -1.05 -5.62 2.14
N LYS A 34 -0.30 -6.62 1.65
CA LYS A 34 -0.84 -7.66 0.74
C LYS A 34 -1.99 -8.40 1.39
N PHE A 35 -1.84 -8.85 2.64
CA PHE A 35 -2.93 -9.50 3.37
C PHE A 35 -4.18 -8.62 3.49
N LEU A 36 -4.01 -7.35 3.86
CA LEU A 36 -5.11 -6.38 4.03
C LEU A 36 -5.86 -6.13 2.73
N GLN A 37 -5.14 -6.06 1.60
CA GLN A 37 -5.76 -5.97 0.29
C GLN A 37 -6.76 -7.11 0.04
N TYR A 38 -6.41 -8.36 0.40
CA TYR A 38 -7.36 -9.47 0.33
C TYR A 38 -8.41 -9.43 1.43
N PHE A 39 -7.99 -9.19 2.67
CA PHE A 39 -8.84 -9.24 3.85
C PHE A 39 -10.01 -8.28 3.74
N ILE A 40 -9.79 -7.05 3.25
CA ILE A 40 -10.84 -6.04 3.07
C ILE A 40 -11.85 -6.45 1.98
N VAL A 41 -11.43 -7.23 0.98
CA VAL A 41 -12.37 -7.79 0.00
C VAL A 41 -13.35 -8.77 0.66
N TYR A 42 -12.87 -9.63 1.56
CA TYR A 42 -13.70 -10.63 2.24
C TYR A 42 -14.45 -10.08 3.46
N TYR A 43 -13.89 -9.07 4.13
CA TYR A 43 -14.37 -8.49 5.38
C TYR A 43 -14.42 -6.95 5.31
N PRO A 44 -15.16 -6.34 4.34
CA PRO A 44 -15.16 -4.89 4.15
C PRO A 44 -15.67 -4.12 5.38
N TRP A 45 -16.59 -4.72 6.15
CA TRP A 45 -17.12 -4.16 7.38
C TRP A 45 -16.09 -4.09 8.52
N TYR A 46 -14.94 -4.74 8.38
CA TYR A 46 -13.95 -4.77 9.45
C TYR A 46 -13.45 -3.37 9.79
N PHE A 47 -13.26 -2.50 8.80
CA PHE A 47 -12.79 -1.12 9.03
C PHE A 47 -13.91 -0.08 9.04
N GLU A 48 -15.18 -0.48 8.91
CA GLU A 48 -16.30 0.46 9.04
C GLU A 48 -16.26 1.16 10.41
N GLY A 49 -16.32 2.49 10.37
CA GLY A 49 -16.26 3.36 11.54
C GLY A 49 -14.91 3.35 12.28
N LYS A 50 -13.84 2.83 11.68
CA LYS A 50 -12.50 2.82 12.28
C LYS A 50 -11.59 3.78 11.54
N THR A 51 -10.95 4.66 12.28
CA THR A 51 -9.89 5.53 11.76
C THR A 51 -8.52 4.97 12.15
N ILE A 52 -7.62 4.82 11.17
CA ILE A 52 -6.31 4.19 11.33
C ILE A 52 -5.24 5.25 11.61
N GLY A 53 -4.77 5.32 12.87
CA GLY A 53 -3.59 6.11 13.24
C GLY A 53 -2.31 5.44 12.73
N CYS A 54 -1.72 6.02 11.69
CA CYS A 54 -0.56 5.53 10.96
C CYS A 54 0.74 6.07 11.55
N ARG A 55 1.74 5.21 11.70
CA ARG A 55 3.06 5.59 12.22
C ARG A 55 3.86 6.42 11.22
N ASP A 56 3.75 6.08 9.94
CA ASP A 56 4.56 6.60 8.85
C ASP A 56 3.71 6.88 7.61
N LEU A 57 4.24 7.73 6.72
CA LEU A 57 3.58 8.17 5.49
C LEU A 57 3.36 7.01 4.52
N ALA A 58 4.24 6.00 4.53
CA ALA A 58 4.07 4.79 3.73
C ALA A 58 2.79 4.02 4.11
N THR A 59 2.54 3.85 5.41
CA THR A 59 1.31 3.21 5.90
C THR A 59 0.08 4.09 5.65
N LEU A 60 0.20 5.41 5.84
CA LEU A 60 -0.88 6.36 5.56
C LEU A 60 -1.32 6.28 4.10
N GLY A 61 -0.39 6.45 3.17
CA GLY A 61 -0.68 6.39 1.73
C GLY A 61 -1.19 5.02 1.27
N PHE A 62 -0.82 3.93 1.96
CA PHE A 62 -1.41 2.62 1.72
C PHE A 62 -2.89 2.57 2.15
N CYS A 63 -3.22 3.06 3.34
CA CYS A 63 -4.60 3.09 3.84
C CYS A 63 -5.50 3.98 2.95
N GLU A 64 -5.00 5.15 2.54
CA GLU A 64 -5.71 6.08 1.66
C GLU A 64 -6.00 5.45 0.29
N LYS A 65 -5.03 4.75 -0.30
CA LYS A 65 -5.23 4.00 -1.56
C LYS A 65 -6.26 2.87 -1.45
N LEU A 66 -6.51 2.36 -0.24
CA LEU A 66 -7.55 1.37 0.03
C LEU A 66 -8.91 2.00 0.39
N GLY A 67 -8.99 3.34 0.45
CA GLY A 67 -10.19 4.05 0.87
C GLY A 67 -10.49 3.92 2.37
N LEU A 68 -9.47 3.61 3.18
CA LEU A 68 -9.60 3.55 4.63
C LEU A 68 -9.41 4.93 5.24
N GLU A 69 -10.23 5.28 6.22
CA GLU A 69 -9.99 6.49 7.03
C GLU A 69 -8.68 6.34 7.80
N ALA A 70 -7.75 7.25 7.60
CA ALA A 70 -6.43 7.20 8.21
C ALA A 70 -5.89 8.60 8.48
N TYR A 71 -4.94 8.69 9.42
CA TYR A 71 -4.23 9.92 9.74
C TYR A 71 -2.81 9.61 10.21
N LEU A 72 -1.88 10.56 10.10
CA LEU A 72 -0.54 10.40 10.66
C LEU A 72 -0.58 10.60 12.17
N SER A 73 -0.31 9.54 12.93
CA SER A 73 -0.25 9.58 14.39
C SER A 73 1.18 9.51 14.95
N ARG A 74 2.16 9.12 14.13
CA ARG A 74 3.57 8.87 14.51
C ARG A 74 3.72 7.79 15.61
N CYS A 75 4.93 7.56 16.10
CA CYS A 75 5.22 6.60 17.16
C CYS A 75 5.14 7.29 18.53
N LEU A 76 4.32 6.79 19.47
CA LEU A 76 4.16 7.29 20.84
C LEU A 76 5.45 7.29 21.64
N THR A 77 6.52 6.62 21.20
CA THR A 77 7.84 6.82 21.81
C THR A 77 8.34 8.26 21.68
N LEU A 78 7.76 9.06 20.78
CA LEU A 78 7.97 10.52 20.71
C LEU A 78 7.43 11.26 21.94
N THR A 79 6.54 10.66 22.74
CA THR A 79 5.94 11.30 23.91
C THR A 79 6.67 11.02 25.22
N LEU A 80 7.84 10.35 25.16
CA LEU A 80 8.64 10.12 26.36
C LEU A 80 9.10 11.46 27.01
N PRO A 81 9.24 11.49 28.34
CA PRO A 81 9.61 12.72 29.05
C PRO A 81 10.95 13.27 28.60
N LYS A 82 11.02 14.59 28.39
CA LYS A 82 12.28 15.30 28.15
C LYS A 82 13.21 15.17 29.36
N ARG A 83 14.52 15.08 29.12
CA ARG A 83 15.52 15.11 30.19
C ARG A 83 15.56 16.48 30.88
N THR A 84 16.04 16.53 32.12
CA THR A 84 16.26 17.78 32.84
C THR A 84 17.50 18.51 32.31
N GLN A 85 17.62 19.80 32.61
CA GLN A 85 18.82 20.59 32.25
C GLN A 85 20.10 20.00 32.87
N GLU A 86 20.01 19.43 34.06
CA GLU A 86 21.13 18.77 34.73
C GLU A 86 21.59 17.53 33.95
N GLN A 87 20.65 16.66 33.59
CA GLN A 87 20.91 15.46 32.78
C GLN A 87 21.54 15.83 31.43
N GLU A 88 21.02 16.87 30.77
CA GLU A 88 21.59 17.38 29.53
C GLU A 88 23.03 17.86 29.69
N THR A 89 23.33 18.60 30.77
CA THR A 89 24.66 19.17 31.00
C THR A 89 25.70 18.10 31.37
N GLN A 90 25.27 17.03 32.03
CA GLN A 90 26.13 15.90 32.42
C GLN A 90 26.36 14.88 31.29
N ALA A 91 25.52 14.90 30.26
CA ALA A 91 25.62 13.98 29.13
C ALA A 91 26.86 14.26 28.27
N THR A 92 27.76 13.28 28.16
CA THR A 92 29.07 13.44 27.47
C THR A 92 29.34 12.39 26.39
N LYS A 93 28.53 11.32 26.32
CA LYS A 93 28.82 10.13 25.50
C LYS A 93 28.15 10.21 24.14
N VAL A 94 28.86 9.75 23.11
CA VAL A 94 28.29 9.49 21.78
C VAL A 94 27.88 8.04 21.72
N PHE A 95 26.66 7.77 21.28
CA PHE A 95 26.16 6.41 21.07
C PHE A 95 26.03 6.09 19.58
N LEU A 96 26.59 4.95 19.17
CA LEU A 96 26.42 4.39 17.83
C LEU A 96 25.47 3.20 17.93
N VAL A 97 24.20 3.41 17.55
CA VAL A 97 23.15 2.42 17.80
C VAL A 97 22.71 1.76 16.51
N GLY A 98 23.01 0.47 16.37
CA GLY A 98 22.65 -0.31 15.18
C GLY A 98 23.36 0.16 13.89
N ILE A 99 24.55 0.75 14.01
CA ILE A 99 25.39 1.16 12.88
C ILE A 99 26.22 -0.06 12.40
N PRO A 100 26.05 -0.51 11.15
CA PRO A 100 26.90 -1.53 10.55
C PRO A 100 28.37 -1.12 10.45
N GLU A 101 29.29 -2.09 10.50
CA GLU A 101 30.75 -1.84 10.48
C GLU A 101 31.20 -1.07 9.23
N ASP A 102 30.61 -1.36 8.08
CA ASP A 102 30.92 -0.72 6.80
C ASP A 102 30.53 0.77 6.75
N LEU A 103 29.59 1.19 7.60
CA LEU A 103 29.20 2.61 7.72
C LEU A 103 30.09 3.40 8.69
N LEU A 104 30.85 2.73 9.57
CA LEU A 104 31.72 3.42 10.54
C LEU A 104 32.76 4.31 9.86
N LYS A 105 33.24 3.93 8.67
CA LYS A 105 34.23 4.72 7.93
C LYS A 105 33.76 6.14 7.58
N PHE A 106 32.45 6.37 7.47
CA PHE A 106 31.87 7.67 7.14
C PHE A 106 31.64 8.55 8.36
N ILE A 107 31.69 8.00 9.58
CA ILE A 107 31.51 8.79 10.81
C ILE A 107 32.85 9.45 11.19
N PRO A 108 32.87 10.75 11.53
CA PRO A 108 34.09 11.45 11.93
C PRO A 108 34.85 10.72 13.05
N ARG A 109 36.18 10.65 12.92
CA ARG A 109 37.04 9.92 13.86
C ARG A 109 36.84 10.34 15.31
N GLY A 110 36.74 11.65 15.58
CA GLY A 110 36.53 12.18 16.94
C GLY A 110 35.16 11.86 17.55
N LEU A 111 34.17 11.46 16.72
CA LEU A 111 32.88 10.96 17.22
C LEU A 111 32.87 9.44 17.39
N ARG A 112 33.73 8.72 16.67
CA ARG A 112 33.88 7.26 16.82
C ARG A 112 34.77 6.87 17.99
N GLU A 113 35.86 7.60 18.20
CA GLU A 113 36.78 7.35 19.30
C GLU A 113 36.09 7.61 20.65
N GLY A 114 35.93 6.57 21.46
CA GLY A 114 35.23 6.64 22.75
C GLY A 114 33.70 6.59 22.66
N ALA A 115 33.14 6.32 21.47
CA ALA A 115 31.71 6.09 21.33
C ALA A 115 31.29 4.74 21.91
N ILE A 116 30.08 4.69 22.44
CA ILE A 116 29.48 3.45 22.96
C ILE A 116 28.65 2.84 21.84
N SER A 117 29.03 1.63 21.41
CA SER A 117 28.27 0.89 20.39
C SER A 117 27.19 0.05 21.05
N VAL A 118 25.95 0.17 20.57
CA VAL A 118 24.79 -0.56 21.11
C VAL A 118 24.07 -1.32 20.01
N ASN A 119 23.83 -2.61 20.22
CA ASN A 119 22.93 -3.41 19.40
C ASN A 119 21.65 -3.73 20.18
N GLN A 120 20.57 -3.06 19.83
CA GLN A 120 19.26 -3.25 20.47
C GLN A 120 18.34 -4.23 19.73
N GLN A 121 18.79 -4.83 18.61
CA GLN A 121 17.97 -5.79 17.84
C GLN A 121 18.05 -7.22 18.40
N GLY A 122 19.11 -7.54 19.15
CA GLY A 122 19.26 -8.81 19.84
C GLY A 122 19.46 -8.55 21.33
N VAL A 123 18.47 -8.91 22.14
CA VAL A 123 18.59 -8.87 23.61
C VAL A 123 18.70 -10.31 24.08
N SER A 124 19.89 -10.72 24.52
CA SER A 124 20.07 -11.99 25.23
C SER A 124 19.79 -11.76 26.72
N ASN A 125 18.66 -12.26 27.21
CA ASN A 125 18.41 -12.30 28.65
C ASN A 125 18.61 -13.72 29.16
N GLU A 126 19.84 -13.99 29.63
CA GLU A 126 20.23 -15.31 30.15
C GLU A 126 19.53 -15.66 31.48
N GLN A 127 18.94 -14.68 32.16
CA GLN A 127 18.38 -14.84 33.50
C GLN A 127 16.89 -15.14 33.52
N SER A 128 16.13 -14.69 32.51
CA SER A 128 14.67 -14.84 32.49
C SER A 128 14.07 -14.64 31.09
N LEU A 129 13.12 -15.51 30.72
CA LEU A 129 12.29 -15.36 29.52
C LEU A 129 10.98 -14.59 29.80
N GLN A 130 10.82 -14.00 30.99
CA GLN A 130 9.64 -13.20 31.33
C GLN A 130 9.69 -11.83 30.65
N TRP A 131 8.54 -11.37 30.14
CA TRP A 131 8.45 -10.09 29.41
C TRP A 131 8.90 -8.89 30.25
N GLN A 132 8.71 -8.94 31.57
CA GLN A 132 9.13 -7.89 32.51
C GLN A 132 10.64 -7.67 32.49
N SER A 133 11.43 -8.74 32.33
CA SER A 133 12.89 -8.62 32.31
C SER A 133 13.37 -7.89 31.04
N PHE A 134 12.72 -8.13 29.89
CA PHE A 134 12.98 -7.38 28.66
C PHE A 134 12.50 -5.92 28.74
N TYR A 135 11.38 -5.70 29.42
CA TYR A 135 10.84 -4.37 29.69
C TYR A 135 11.83 -3.54 30.52
N HIS A 136 12.33 -4.06 31.64
CA HIS A 136 13.33 -3.38 32.46
C HIS A 136 14.65 -3.14 31.72
N CYS A 137 15.14 -4.09 30.93
CA CYS A 137 16.32 -3.85 30.08
C CYS A 137 16.10 -2.68 29.11
N SER A 138 14.87 -2.52 28.61
CA SER A 138 14.52 -1.40 27.73
C SER A 138 14.47 -0.08 28.50
N GLU A 139 13.92 -0.08 29.72
CA GLU A 139 13.91 1.10 30.61
C GLU A 139 15.33 1.54 30.99
N ASP A 140 16.19 0.60 31.39
CA ASP A 140 17.58 0.87 31.75
C ASP A 140 18.37 1.47 30.58
N LEU A 141 18.15 0.96 29.37
CA LEU A 141 18.78 1.50 28.17
C LEU A 141 18.28 2.91 27.83
N LEU A 142 16.98 3.17 27.98
CA LEU A 142 16.40 4.50 27.79
C LEU A 142 16.95 5.50 28.81
N GLU A 143 17.04 5.11 30.08
CA GLU A 143 17.65 5.95 31.12
C GLU A 143 19.14 6.17 30.88
N THR A 144 19.87 5.17 30.38
CA THR A 144 21.27 5.33 29.95
C THR A 144 21.38 6.41 28.87
N TYR A 145 20.56 6.34 27.82
CA TYR A 145 20.56 7.37 26.78
C TYR A 145 20.19 8.74 27.35
N LYS A 146 19.14 8.82 28.19
CA LYS A 146 18.65 10.06 28.80
C LYS A 146 19.72 10.79 29.61
N ASN A 147 20.49 10.04 30.40
CA ASN A 147 21.47 10.58 31.34
C ASN A 147 22.86 10.81 30.70
N GLU A 148 23.27 9.97 29.75
CA GLU A 148 24.66 9.97 29.27
C GLU A 148 24.84 10.46 27.84
N ALA A 149 23.81 10.38 26.99
CA ALA A 149 23.97 10.64 25.56
C ALA A 149 24.00 12.15 25.25
N ARG A 150 25.16 12.62 24.77
CA ARG A 150 25.27 13.94 24.14
C ARG A 150 24.83 13.93 22.68
N LEU A 151 24.95 12.76 22.02
CA LEU A 151 24.61 12.55 20.62
C LEU A 151 24.33 11.07 20.38
N VAL A 152 23.30 10.77 19.59
CA VAL A 152 22.99 9.42 19.10
C VAL A 152 23.08 9.38 17.58
N ILE A 153 23.91 8.49 17.04
CA ILE A 153 24.00 8.22 15.60
C ILE A 153 23.41 6.82 15.39
N THR A 154 22.34 6.72 14.59
CA THR A 154 21.59 5.46 14.49
C THR A 154 20.97 5.18 13.13
N CYS A 155 20.84 3.89 12.81
CA CYS A 155 20.00 3.37 11.73
C CYS A 155 18.68 2.76 12.24
N ALA A 156 18.26 3.08 13.46
CA ALA A 156 17.09 2.50 14.09
C ALA A 156 16.06 3.56 14.49
N LEU A 157 14.88 3.54 13.84
CA LEU A 157 13.75 4.40 14.19
C LEU A 157 13.39 4.34 15.68
N HIS A 158 13.39 3.13 16.25
CA HIS A 158 13.05 2.89 17.65
C HIS A 158 14.16 3.25 18.65
N CYS A 159 15.31 3.75 18.16
CA CYS A 159 16.28 4.48 18.98
C CYS A 159 16.13 5.99 18.77
N ALA A 160 16.03 6.43 17.51
CA ALA A 160 15.90 7.84 17.15
C ALA A 160 14.68 8.51 17.79
N SER A 161 13.49 7.91 17.65
CA SER A 161 12.23 8.47 18.16
C SER A 161 12.26 8.76 19.67
N PRO A 162 12.59 7.79 20.56
CA PRO A 162 12.67 8.09 21.99
C PRO A 162 13.82 9.06 22.34
N CYS A 163 14.95 9.03 21.62
CA CYS A 163 16.03 9.98 21.88
C CYS A 163 15.64 11.43 21.55
N LEU A 164 14.96 11.65 20.42
CA LEU A 164 14.38 12.94 20.05
C LEU A 164 13.38 13.41 21.11
N ALA A 165 12.52 12.52 21.61
CA ALA A 165 11.60 12.82 22.70
C ALA A 165 12.34 13.30 23.95
N MET A 166 13.43 12.62 24.32
CA MET A 166 14.20 12.99 25.50
C MET A 166 15.02 14.28 25.33
N GLY A 167 15.01 14.91 24.14
CA GLY A 167 15.78 16.11 23.83
C GLY A 167 17.24 15.81 23.50
N ILE A 168 17.55 14.58 23.09
CA ILE A 168 18.91 14.16 22.71
C ILE A 168 19.08 14.43 21.21
N PRO A 169 20.18 15.09 20.78
CA PRO A 169 20.50 15.23 19.37
C PRO A 169 20.66 13.87 18.67
N VAL A 170 20.09 13.73 17.47
CA VAL A 170 20.09 12.48 16.70
C VAL A 170 20.57 12.71 15.27
N VAL A 171 21.48 11.85 14.81
CA VAL A 171 21.79 11.66 13.38
C VAL A 171 21.14 10.35 12.94
N LEU A 172 20.12 10.44 12.10
CA LEU A 172 19.35 9.30 11.62
C LEU A 172 19.73 8.93 10.18
N ILE A 173 20.18 7.68 9.98
CA ILE A 173 20.69 7.20 8.70
C ILE A 173 19.81 6.05 8.20
N ALA A 174 19.12 6.25 7.08
CA ALA A 174 18.38 5.23 6.36
C ALA A 174 19.31 4.40 5.46
N ARG A 175 19.22 3.07 5.58
CA ARG A 175 20.10 2.14 4.86
C ARG A 175 19.50 1.64 3.54
N ASN A 176 18.19 1.76 3.38
CA ASN A 176 17.44 1.27 2.24
C ASN A 176 16.07 1.96 2.14
N GLU A 177 15.33 1.68 1.07
CA GLU A 177 13.99 2.24 0.83
C GLU A 177 12.99 1.91 1.94
N GLU A 178 13.06 0.71 2.53
CA GLU A 178 12.21 0.34 3.66
C GLU A 178 12.47 1.25 4.87
N ASN A 179 13.74 1.53 5.17
CA ASN A 179 14.12 2.47 6.22
C ASN A 179 13.61 3.88 5.91
N LEU A 180 13.74 4.36 4.67
CA LEU A 180 13.18 5.66 4.27
C LEU A 180 11.67 5.73 4.48
N GLY A 181 10.94 4.71 4.01
CA GLY A 181 9.49 4.62 4.20
C GLY A 181 9.09 4.66 5.68
N ARG A 182 9.77 3.88 6.53
CA ARG A 182 9.52 3.83 7.98
C ARG A 182 9.93 5.11 8.71
N PHE A 183 11.04 5.71 8.30
CA PHE A 183 11.58 6.91 8.96
C PHE A 183 10.77 8.16 8.65
N SER A 184 9.89 8.12 7.64
CA SER A 184 8.90 9.18 7.43
C SER A 184 8.01 9.46 8.65
N ALA A 185 7.95 8.56 9.63
CA ALA A 185 7.40 8.82 10.97
C ALA A 185 8.02 10.05 11.67
N LEU A 186 9.27 10.38 11.34
CA LEU A 186 10.04 11.51 11.84
C LEU A 186 10.23 12.62 10.80
N SER A 187 9.57 12.51 9.63
CA SER A 187 9.58 13.56 8.62
C SER A 187 9.06 14.88 9.20
N GLY A 188 9.70 15.98 8.81
CA GLY A 188 9.45 17.31 9.36
C GLY A 188 10.12 17.57 10.72
N ILE A 189 10.55 16.53 11.46
CA ILE A 189 11.18 16.67 12.77
C ILE A 189 12.70 16.70 12.66
N VAL A 190 13.30 15.65 12.10
CA VAL A 190 14.76 15.48 12.00
C VAL A 190 15.14 15.16 10.55
N PRO A 191 16.30 15.62 10.05
CA PRO A 191 16.83 15.15 8.78
C PRO A 191 17.00 13.63 8.76
N ILE A 192 16.60 13.01 7.65
CA ILE A 192 16.79 11.58 7.40
C ILE A 192 17.85 11.46 6.31
N TYR A 193 19.05 11.04 6.71
CA TYR A 193 20.18 10.89 5.80
C TYR A 193 20.17 9.52 5.12
N THR A 194 20.64 9.46 3.89
CA THR A 194 20.85 8.22 3.14
C THR A 194 22.33 7.79 3.19
N ILE A 195 22.64 6.59 2.71
CA ILE A 195 24.02 6.17 2.48
C ILE A 195 24.71 7.11 1.47
N GLU A 196 23.97 7.58 0.46
CA GLU A 196 24.51 8.53 -0.52
C GLU A 196 24.93 9.86 0.14
N ASP A 197 24.19 10.32 1.15
CA ASP A 197 24.54 11.53 1.90
C ASP A 197 25.81 11.35 2.73
N LEU A 198 26.04 10.14 3.26
CA LEU A 198 27.30 9.79 3.92
C LEU A 198 28.47 9.80 2.94
N GLU A 199 28.30 9.18 1.77
CA GLU A 199 29.33 9.10 0.72
C GLU A 199 29.70 10.47 0.15
N LYS A 200 28.74 11.38 0.09
CA LYS A 200 28.91 12.75 -0.43
C LYS A 200 29.17 13.79 0.66
N GLU A 201 29.43 13.35 1.90
CA GLU A 201 29.74 14.22 3.05
C GLU A 201 28.67 15.30 3.32
N ARG A 202 27.39 14.97 3.10
CA ARG A 202 26.23 15.86 3.31
C ARG A 202 25.58 15.75 4.69
N VAL A 203 26.10 14.87 5.54
CA VAL A 203 25.54 14.61 6.88
C VAL A 203 26.03 15.62 7.90
N ASP A 204 25.11 16.31 8.56
CA ASP A 204 25.43 17.10 9.75
C ASP A 204 25.59 16.20 10.98
N PHE A 205 26.82 16.10 11.48
CA PHE A 205 27.18 15.35 12.68
C PHE A 205 27.21 16.21 13.96
N VAL A 206 26.77 17.47 13.90
CA VAL A 206 26.63 18.36 15.06
C VAL A 206 25.19 18.89 15.17
N PRO A 207 24.17 18.00 15.16
CA PRO A 207 22.78 18.46 15.25
C PRO A 207 22.50 19.10 16.60
N GLN A 208 21.61 20.08 16.61
CA GLN A 208 21.09 20.68 17.84
C GLN A 208 19.96 19.82 18.43
N SER A 209 19.70 20.01 19.73
CA SER A 209 18.50 19.46 20.36
C SER A 209 17.26 20.14 19.78
N LEU A 210 16.21 19.37 19.52
CA LEU A 210 14.96 19.84 18.95
C LEU A 210 13.89 19.94 20.04
N ASP A 211 13.12 21.02 20.03
CA ASP A 211 11.93 21.12 20.87
C ASP A 211 10.71 20.56 20.15
N ILE A 212 10.15 19.48 20.70
CA ILE A 212 8.96 18.81 20.18
C ILE A 212 7.85 18.72 21.22
N GLU A 213 7.89 19.48 22.32
CA GLU A 213 6.91 19.35 23.41
C GLU A 213 5.47 19.61 22.95
N SER A 214 5.23 20.57 22.05
CA SER A 214 3.90 20.81 21.49
C SER A 214 3.38 19.61 20.69
N LEU A 215 4.25 18.96 19.90
CA LEU A 215 3.91 17.72 19.21
C LEU A 215 3.51 16.61 20.20
N LYS A 216 4.23 16.48 21.33
CA LYS A 216 3.91 15.48 22.34
C LYS A 216 2.51 15.69 22.93
N GLN A 217 2.17 16.94 23.25
CA GLN A 217 0.85 17.29 23.77
C GLN A 217 -0.24 16.93 22.76
N ASP A 218 -0.06 17.33 21.50
CA ASP A 218 -1.02 16.99 20.43
C ASP A 218 -1.14 15.48 20.22
N MET A 219 -0.04 14.73 20.25
CA MET A 219 -0.07 13.26 20.11
C MET A 219 -0.80 12.58 21.27
N LEU A 220 -0.58 13.03 22.51
CA LEU A 220 -1.26 12.50 23.69
C LEU A 220 -2.75 12.86 23.69
N GLU A 221 -3.10 14.07 23.30
CA GLU A 221 -4.50 14.50 23.20
C GLU A 221 -5.23 13.76 22.08
N ASN A 222 -4.60 13.57 20.90
CA ASN A 222 -5.16 12.73 19.84
C ASN A 222 -5.41 11.30 20.34
N LEU A 223 -4.49 10.72 21.13
CA LEU A 223 -4.69 9.40 21.72
C LEU A 223 -5.87 9.40 22.70
N ASN A 224 -5.95 10.41 23.59
CA ASN A 224 -7.04 10.55 24.55
C ASN A 224 -8.41 10.62 23.84
N LEU A 225 -8.55 11.52 22.87
CA LEU A 225 -9.78 11.72 22.11
C LEU A 225 -10.12 10.50 21.25
N SER A 226 -9.12 9.83 20.64
CA SER A 226 -9.36 8.60 19.88
C SER A 226 -9.83 7.45 20.78
N ILE A 227 -9.37 7.38 22.04
CA ILE A 227 -9.87 6.41 23.03
C ILE A 227 -11.33 6.72 23.39
N LYS A 228 -11.64 7.98 23.72
CA LYS A 228 -13.00 8.42 24.05
C LYS A 228 -13.99 8.14 22.90
N GLU A 229 -13.61 8.49 21.68
CA GLU A 229 -14.42 8.24 20.47
C GLU A 229 -14.68 6.74 20.29
N ALA A 230 -13.65 5.90 20.42
CA ALA A 230 -13.79 4.45 20.31
C ALA A 230 -14.67 3.86 21.43
N MET A 231 -14.67 4.45 22.63
CA MET A 231 -15.53 4.07 23.75
C MET A 231 -16.97 4.59 23.63
N GLY A 232 -17.30 5.33 22.57
CA GLY A 232 -18.64 5.85 22.32
C GLY A 232 -18.95 7.16 23.07
N GLU A 233 -17.94 7.84 23.60
CA GLU A 233 -18.10 9.16 24.20
C GLU A 233 -18.22 10.25 23.12
N SER A 234 -18.89 11.36 23.46
CA SER A 234 -18.99 12.52 22.57
C SER A 234 -17.63 13.21 22.47
N VAL A 235 -17.10 13.31 21.26
CA VAL A 235 -15.83 13.96 20.95
C VAL A 235 -16.07 15.06 19.92
N ASP A 236 -15.45 16.22 20.15
CA ASP A 236 -15.41 17.29 19.15
C ASP A 236 -14.50 16.87 17.99
N LYS A 237 -15.13 16.52 16.87
CA LYS A 237 -14.47 16.04 15.66
C LYS A 237 -13.63 17.12 14.98
N GLU A 238 -14.02 18.39 15.06
CA GLU A 238 -13.24 19.50 14.48
C GLU A 238 -11.94 19.68 15.25
N THR A 239 -12.01 19.67 16.59
CA THR A 239 -10.82 19.71 17.45
C THR A 239 -9.90 18.52 17.21
N LEU A 240 -10.44 17.30 17.14
CA LEU A 240 -9.65 16.09 16.86
C LEU A 240 -8.96 16.16 15.49
N GLN A 241 -9.67 16.62 14.46
CA GLN A 241 -9.09 16.78 13.12
C GLN A 241 -8.00 17.87 13.10
N ALA A 242 -8.21 18.99 13.79
CA ALA A 242 -7.22 20.05 13.90
C ALA A 242 -5.94 19.56 14.61
N ILE A 243 -6.06 18.77 15.69
CA ILE A 243 -4.92 18.14 16.36
C ILE A 243 -4.17 17.22 15.38
N ARG A 244 -4.88 16.35 14.66
CA ARG A 244 -4.27 15.43 13.68
C ARG A 244 -3.53 16.17 12.57
N GLN A 245 -4.06 17.30 12.11
CA GLN A 245 -3.39 18.15 11.13
C GLN A 245 -2.09 18.76 11.69
N ARG A 246 -2.12 19.28 12.93
CA ARG A 246 -0.90 19.79 13.58
C ARG A 246 0.17 18.72 13.77
N ILE A 247 -0.22 17.47 14.08
CA ILE A 247 0.73 16.33 14.16
C ILE A 247 1.36 16.05 12.79
N ALA A 248 0.56 16.08 11.72
CA ALA A 248 1.01 15.82 10.36
C ALA A 248 1.99 16.89 9.87
N ASP A 249 1.66 18.15 10.07
CA ASP A 249 2.40 19.31 9.57
C ASP A 249 3.50 19.79 10.53
N PHE A 250 3.74 19.07 11.63
CA PHE A 250 4.67 19.51 12.65
C PHE A 250 6.08 19.71 12.09
N VAL A 251 6.62 20.90 12.33
CA VAL A 251 8.01 21.28 12.12
C VAL A 251 8.53 21.91 13.42
N PRO A 252 9.69 21.49 13.95
CA PRO A 252 10.25 22.09 15.15
C PRO A 252 10.65 23.54 14.87
N ALA A 253 10.45 24.42 15.84
CA ALA A 253 10.88 25.80 15.72
C ALA A 253 12.41 25.84 15.56
N MET A 254 12.90 26.27 14.39
CA MET A 254 14.32 26.55 14.21
C MET A 254 14.72 27.74 15.09
N GLN A 255 15.82 27.61 15.83
CA GLN A 255 16.61 28.80 16.13
C GLN A 255 17.12 29.32 14.78
N SER A 256 16.60 30.48 14.38
CA SER A 256 16.63 31.05 13.03
C SER A 256 17.98 30.95 12.29
N ASN A 257 17.96 30.46 11.05
CA ASN A 257 18.30 31.28 9.87
C ASN A 257 17.97 30.62 8.51
N MET A 258 17.16 31.36 7.73
CA MET A 258 16.99 31.39 6.25
C MET A 258 16.35 30.18 5.54
N ALA A 259 15.54 30.30 4.48
CA ALA A 259 14.71 31.36 3.86
C ALA A 259 13.90 30.65 2.74
N GLU A 260 12.65 31.07 2.49
CA GLU A 260 11.73 30.54 1.45
C GLU A 260 12.10 30.99 0.01
N SER A 261 11.60 30.28 -1.02
CA SER A 261 11.06 30.91 -2.25
C SER A 261 10.33 29.98 -3.25
N HIS A 262 9.09 30.40 -3.57
CA HIS A 262 8.40 30.58 -4.88
C HIS A 262 7.86 29.42 -5.79
N GLU A 263 6.51 29.37 -5.80
CA GLU A 263 5.48 29.40 -6.88
C GLU A 263 5.70 29.04 -8.39
N ASN A 264 4.78 28.18 -8.87
CA ASN A 264 3.92 28.17 -10.09
C ASN A 264 4.41 28.53 -11.52
N SER A 265 3.98 27.71 -12.50
CA SER A 265 3.38 28.20 -13.77
C SER A 265 2.56 27.12 -14.52
N ALA A 266 1.50 27.55 -15.21
CA ALA A 266 0.60 26.77 -16.07
C ALA A 266 0.67 27.29 -17.53
N ILE A 267 0.41 26.44 -18.54
CA ILE A 267 0.14 26.84 -19.94
C ILE A 267 -0.92 25.91 -20.57
N ALA A 268 -1.82 26.50 -21.36
CA ALA A 268 -2.97 25.90 -22.05
C ALA A 268 -2.84 25.91 -23.60
N GLY A 269 -3.75 25.20 -24.30
CA GLY A 269 -4.10 25.35 -25.73
C GLY A 269 -4.09 24.01 -26.49
N GLY A 270 -4.99 23.67 -27.42
CA GLY A 270 -6.13 24.31 -28.08
C GLY A 270 -6.81 23.28 -29.03
N GLY A 271 -8.07 23.51 -29.41
CA GLY A 271 -8.92 22.54 -30.13
C GLY A 271 -8.83 22.54 -31.66
N GLY A 272 -9.47 21.53 -32.27
CA GLY A 272 -9.72 21.39 -33.71
C GLY A 272 -10.86 20.40 -33.95
N ASN A 273 -11.74 20.69 -34.91
CA ASN A 273 -13.02 20.01 -35.16
C ASN A 273 -13.11 19.56 -36.63
N LYS A 274 -13.60 18.32 -36.91
CA LYS A 274 -14.63 17.93 -37.92
C LYS A 274 -14.43 16.62 -38.72
N LEU A 275 -15.57 15.91 -38.80
CA LEU A 275 -16.21 15.11 -39.87
C LEU A 275 -16.27 13.58 -39.71
N GLU A 276 -17.52 13.11 -39.71
CA GLU A 276 -18.06 11.79 -39.38
C GLU A 276 -17.95 10.79 -40.55
N ALA A 277 -17.42 9.60 -40.23
CA ALA A 277 -17.95 8.34 -40.72
C ALA A 277 -18.67 7.69 -39.52
N ASN A 278 -19.61 6.74 -39.73
CA ASN A 278 -20.15 5.90 -38.65
C ASN A 278 -19.06 4.94 -38.11
N PHE A 279 -17.95 5.50 -37.64
CA PHE A 279 -16.88 4.85 -36.93
C PHE A 279 -17.35 4.76 -35.49
N ILE A 280 -17.49 3.55 -34.97
CA ILE A 280 -17.66 3.37 -33.53
C ILE A 280 -16.33 3.80 -32.91
N GLU A 281 -16.32 4.99 -32.32
CA GLU A 281 -15.14 5.49 -31.64
C GLU A 281 -14.96 4.74 -30.31
N ASN A 282 -13.80 4.11 -30.13
CA ASN A 282 -13.48 3.45 -28.87
C ASN A 282 -13.43 4.48 -27.74
N THR A 283 -14.10 4.16 -26.64
CA THR A 283 -14.11 4.99 -25.44
C THR A 283 -12.83 4.81 -24.62
N TRP A 284 -12.16 3.66 -24.73
CA TRP A 284 -10.84 3.42 -24.15
C TRP A 284 -9.72 4.03 -25.00
N LYS A 285 -8.95 4.95 -24.44
CA LYS A 285 -7.90 5.73 -25.13
C LYS A 285 -6.49 5.26 -24.74
N TYR A 286 -5.53 5.50 -25.63
CA TYR A 286 -4.13 5.05 -25.48
C TYR A 286 -3.42 5.61 -24.24
N ASP A 287 -3.76 6.84 -23.85
CA ASP A 287 -3.15 7.60 -22.76
C ASP A 287 -3.73 7.28 -21.37
N PHE A 288 -4.62 6.29 -21.28
CA PHE A 288 -5.21 5.87 -20.01
C PHE A 288 -4.13 5.38 -19.04
N LYS A 289 -4.20 5.84 -17.79
CA LYS A 289 -3.25 5.44 -16.75
C LYS A 289 -3.70 4.13 -16.11
N TYR A 290 -2.85 3.12 -16.22
CA TYR A 290 -3.03 1.86 -15.51
C TYR A 290 -2.57 2.02 -14.06
N ASP A 291 -3.51 2.00 -13.12
CA ASP A 291 -3.22 2.01 -11.69
C ASP A 291 -3.17 0.59 -11.10
N LEU A 292 -2.99 0.52 -9.78
CA LEU A 292 -2.90 -0.73 -9.03
C LEU A 292 -4.23 -1.51 -8.99
N GLU A 293 -5.39 -0.86 -9.18
CA GLU A 293 -6.69 -1.53 -9.14
C GLU A 293 -6.85 -2.51 -10.31
N PHE A 294 -6.26 -2.21 -11.47
CA PHE A 294 -6.24 -3.14 -12.61
C PHE A 294 -5.44 -4.41 -12.29
N LYS A 295 -4.31 -4.28 -11.59
CA LYS A 295 -3.53 -5.44 -11.13
C LYS A 295 -4.28 -6.23 -10.06
N GLN A 296 -4.96 -5.55 -9.14
CA GLN A 296 -5.81 -6.19 -8.13
C GLN A 296 -6.96 -6.98 -8.78
N ARG A 297 -7.62 -6.42 -9.80
CA ARG A 297 -8.65 -7.11 -10.59
C ARG A 297 -8.11 -8.39 -11.22
N ALA A 298 -6.92 -8.34 -11.83
CA ALA A 298 -6.28 -9.52 -12.40
C ALA A 298 -6.04 -10.62 -11.34
N GLN A 299 -5.56 -10.24 -10.16
CA GLN A 299 -5.35 -11.16 -9.04
C GLN A 299 -6.66 -11.75 -8.51
N ILE A 300 -7.72 -10.94 -8.33
CA ILE A 300 -9.04 -11.42 -7.89
C ILE A 300 -9.59 -12.47 -8.86
N LEU A 301 -9.47 -12.22 -10.18
CA LEU A 301 -9.88 -13.18 -11.20
C LEU A 301 -9.09 -14.47 -11.11
N PHE A 302 -7.76 -14.39 -11.02
CA PHE A 302 -6.91 -15.56 -10.83
C PHE A 302 -7.32 -16.36 -9.58
N ASP A 303 -7.72 -15.67 -8.52
CA ASP A 303 -8.15 -16.28 -7.27
C ASP A 303 -9.52 -16.96 -7.29
N LEU A 304 -10.30 -16.79 -8.36
CA LEU A 304 -11.51 -17.58 -8.57
C LEU A 304 -11.18 -19.02 -8.97
N LEU A 305 -10.01 -19.28 -9.58
CA LEU A 305 -9.61 -20.62 -9.97
C LEU A 305 -9.22 -21.45 -8.74
N SER A 306 -9.72 -22.68 -8.66
CA SER A 306 -9.26 -23.66 -7.66
C SER A 306 -7.80 -24.06 -7.91
N LYS A 307 -7.16 -24.62 -6.88
CA LYS A 307 -5.77 -25.10 -7.00
C LYS A 307 -5.64 -26.18 -8.09
N GLU A 308 -6.62 -27.05 -8.20
CA GLU A 308 -6.68 -28.12 -9.21
C GLU A 308 -6.81 -27.54 -10.62
N ALA A 309 -7.65 -26.52 -10.80
CA ALA A 309 -7.79 -25.83 -12.08
C ALA A 309 -6.47 -25.16 -12.50
N ARG A 310 -5.83 -24.43 -11.58
CA ARG A 310 -4.53 -23.76 -11.82
C ARG A 310 -3.44 -24.75 -12.28
N ASN A 311 -3.38 -25.92 -11.66
CA ASN A 311 -2.38 -26.96 -12.00
C ASN A 311 -2.58 -27.58 -13.39
N ARG A 312 -3.77 -27.44 -14.00
CA ARG A 312 -4.08 -27.99 -15.33
C ARG A 312 -3.81 -27.00 -16.46
N LEU A 313 -3.63 -25.71 -16.16
CA LEU A 313 -3.43 -24.69 -17.18
C LEU A 313 -2.07 -24.85 -17.86
N LYS A 314 -2.05 -24.70 -19.18
CA LYS A 314 -0.83 -24.62 -20.01
C LYS A 314 -0.81 -23.37 -20.88
N SER A 315 -1.98 -22.81 -21.16
CA SER A 315 -2.17 -21.71 -22.11
C SER A 315 -3.23 -20.72 -21.66
N VAL A 316 -2.95 -19.43 -21.84
CA VAL A 316 -3.83 -18.31 -21.45
C VAL A 316 -3.95 -17.32 -22.60
N LEU A 317 -5.18 -16.95 -22.93
CA LEU A 317 -5.50 -15.81 -23.80
C LEU A 317 -6.09 -14.68 -22.96
N ASP A 318 -5.43 -13.53 -22.95
CA ASP A 318 -5.85 -12.33 -22.22
C ASP A 318 -6.35 -11.27 -23.21
N LEU A 319 -7.66 -11.01 -23.21
CA LEU A 319 -8.33 -10.09 -24.12
C LEU A 319 -8.52 -8.73 -23.44
N GLY A 320 -8.05 -7.66 -24.06
CA GLY A 320 -7.95 -6.34 -23.43
C GLY A 320 -6.84 -6.32 -22.38
N CYS A 321 -5.71 -6.96 -22.66
CA CYS A 321 -4.68 -7.22 -21.66
C CYS A 321 -3.95 -5.97 -21.15
N GLY A 322 -4.06 -4.84 -21.84
CA GLY A 322 -3.34 -3.60 -21.53
C GLY A 322 -1.85 -3.84 -21.39
N ILE A 323 -1.30 -3.41 -20.24
CA ILE A 323 0.11 -3.61 -19.88
C ILE A 323 0.44 -5.03 -19.35
N GLN A 324 -0.48 -5.99 -19.51
CA GLN A 324 -0.35 -7.42 -19.19
C GLN A 324 -0.24 -7.75 -17.69
N TYR A 325 -1.01 -7.08 -16.83
CA TYR A 325 -1.00 -7.38 -15.38
C TYR A 325 -1.38 -8.83 -15.05
N PHE A 326 -2.24 -9.48 -15.85
CA PHE A 326 -2.56 -10.89 -15.62
C PHE A 326 -1.33 -11.79 -15.83
N ARG A 327 -0.43 -11.45 -16.76
CA ARG A 327 0.85 -12.17 -16.92
C ARG A 327 1.71 -12.01 -15.68
N GLU A 328 1.81 -10.81 -15.13
CA GLU A 328 2.54 -10.57 -13.88
C GLU A 328 1.98 -11.42 -12.73
N VAL A 329 0.65 -11.46 -12.58
CA VAL A 329 -0.05 -12.29 -11.58
C VAL A 329 0.29 -13.77 -11.75
N LEU A 330 0.31 -14.30 -12.98
CA LEU A 330 0.70 -15.69 -13.23
C LEU A 330 2.15 -15.96 -12.78
N VAL A 331 3.08 -15.08 -13.14
CA VAL A 331 4.51 -15.22 -12.77
C VAL A 331 4.71 -15.12 -11.26
N GLU A 332 4.06 -14.17 -10.60
CA GLU A 332 4.11 -13.99 -9.14
C GLU A 332 3.56 -15.21 -8.39
N ASN A 333 2.62 -15.94 -9.00
CA ASN A 333 2.07 -17.19 -8.48
C ASN A 333 2.79 -18.44 -9.01
N SER A 334 4.02 -18.28 -9.54
CA SER A 334 4.88 -19.37 -10.04
C SER A 334 4.27 -20.20 -11.18
N LEU A 335 3.40 -19.61 -11.99
CA LEU A 335 2.85 -20.23 -13.20
C LEU A 335 3.49 -19.62 -14.45
N ASN A 336 4.31 -20.42 -15.13
CA ASN A 336 4.90 -20.05 -16.41
C ASN A 336 4.15 -20.77 -17.54
N LEU A 337 3.17 -20.09 -18.14
CA LEU A 337 2.25 -20.63 -19.14
C LEU A 337 2.48 -19.96 -20.50
N ASN A 338 2.02 -20.60 -21.58
CA ASN A 338 1.96 -19.94 -22.88
C ASN A 338 0.92 -18.81 -22.82
N TYR A 339 1.36 -17.56 -22.80
CA TYR A 339 0.49 -16.40 -22.65
C TYR A 339 0.37 -15.63 -23.97
N TYR A 340 -0.85 -15.24 -24.32
CA TYR A 340 -1.17 -14.47 -25.50
C TYR A 340 -2.01 -13.26 -25.09
N GLY A 341 -1.47 -12.05 -25.26
CA GLY A 341 -2.15 -10.80 -24.91
C GLY A 341 -2.69 -10.11 -26.16
N VAL A 342 -4.01 -9.88 -26.21
CA VAL A 342 -4.67 -9.15 -27.29
C VAL A 342 -5.12 -7.79 -26.76
N ASP A 343 -4.78 -6.72 -27.46
CA ASP A 343 -5.21 -5.38 -27.07
C ASP A 343 -5.42 -4.48 -28.29
N LEU A 344 -6.13 -3.37 -28.09
CA LEU A 344 -6.27 -2.31 -29.08
C LEU A 344 -4.93 -1.60 -29.34
N TYR A 345 -4.09 -1.49 -28.30
CA TYR A 345 -2.86 -0.72 -28.33
C TYR A 345 -1.60 -1.56 -28.07
N PRO A 346 -0.43 -1.15 -28.64
CA PRO A 346 0.83 -1.89 -28.52
C PRO A 346 1.57 -1.58 -27.21
N HIS A 347 1.00 -1.95 -26.06
CA HIS A 347 1.60 -1.68 -24.75
C HIS A 347 2.87 -2.50 -24.46
N LYS A 348 3.03 -3.64 -25.12
CA LYS A 348 4.15 -4.59 -25.06
C LYS A 348 4.48 -5.08 -26.47
N PRO A 349 5.75 -5.45 -26.75
CA PRO A 349 6.17 -5.89 -28.08
C PRO A 349 5.44 -7.13 -28.61
N ASP A 350 4.88 -7.95 -27.73
CA ASP A 350 4.22 -9.22 -28.04
C ASP A 350 2.68 -9.12 -27.99
N ASN A 351 2.12 -7.91 -27.93
CA ASN A 351 0.68 -7.73 -28.06
C ASN A 351 0.20 -8.10 -29.48
N ILE A 352 -0.86 -8.89 -29.54
CA ILE A 352 -1.65 -9.09 -30.75
C ILE A 352 -2.61 -7.92 -30.87
N LEU A 353 -2.46 -7.08 -31.89
CA LEU A 353 -3.29 -5.90 -32.07
C LEU A 353 -4.66 -6.27 -32.65
N CYS A 354 -5.73 -5.88 -31.96
CA CYS A 354 -7.09 -6.11 -32.41
C CYS A 354 -8.06 -5.08 -31.83
N ASP A 355 -8.90 -4.53 -32.71
CA ASP A 355 -10.05 -3.71 -32.32
C ASP A 355 -11.33 -4.56 -32.34
N PHE A 356 -11.80 -4.95 -31.15
CA PHE A 356 -13.00 -5.77 -31.00
C PHE A 356 -14.30 -5.05 -31.41
N ASN A 357 -14.31 -3.72 -31.51
CA ASN A 357 -15.48 -2.94 -31.93
C ASN A 357 -15.55 -2.76 -33.46
N GLN A 358 -14.50 -3.11 -34.20
CA GLN A 358 -14.40 -2.97 -35.66
C GLN A 358 -14.52 -4.31 -36.42
N ASP A 359 -15.26 -5.27 -35.86
CA ASP A 359 -15.43 -6.63 -36.41
C ASP A 359 -14.14 -7.48 -36.49
N ASN A 360 -13.03 -7.02 -35.92
CA ASN A 360 -11.80 -7.80 -35.91
C ASN A 360 -11.81 -8.77 -34.72
N PHE A 361 -11.39 -10.01 -34.96
CA PHE A 361 -11.03 -10.96 -33.92
C PHE A 361 -9.89 -11.82 -34.46
N PRO A 362 -8.79 -12.03 -33.71
CA PRO A 362 -7.67 -12.79 -34.24
C PRO A 362 -8.09 -14.23 -34.55
N ASN A 363 -7.61 -14.76 -35.67
CA ASN A 363 -7.89 -16.14 -36.07
C ASN A 363 -7.06 -17.11 -35.20
N PHE A 364 -7.63 -17.50 -34.07
CA PHE A 364 -7.09 -18.56 -33.23
C PHE A 364 -7.67 -19.93 -33.61
N VAL A 365 -6.90 -20.98 -33.37
CA VAL A 365 -7.35 -22.36 -33.52
C VAL A 365 -8.26 -22.71 -32.34
N GLN A 366 -9.36 -23.42 -32.57
CA GLN A 366 -10.23 -23.93 -31.51
C GLN A 366 -9.44 -24.85 -30.55
N ASP A 367 -9.78 -24.83 -29.26
CA ASP A 367 -9.14 -25.62 -28.19
C ASP A 367 -7.64 -25.30 -27.97
N SER A 368 -7.17 -24.14 -28.45
CA SER A 368 -5.78 -23.68 -28.26
C SER A 368 -5.49 -23.06 -26.90
N PHE A 369 -6.52 -22.73 -26.12
CA PHE A 369 -6.40 -22.05 -24.83
C PHE A 369 -7.14 -22.79 -23.73
N ASP A 370 -6.47 -23.03 -22.60
CA ASP A 370 -7.11 -23.59 -21.41
C ASP A 370 -7.93 -22.53 -20.68
N LEU A 371 -7.45 -21.29 -20.67
CA LEU A 371 -8.05 -20.15 -19.98
C LEU A 371 -8.16 -18.94 -20.91
N VAL A 372 -9.33 -18.31 -20.94
CA VAL A 372 -9.52 -16.96 -21.50
C VAL A 372 -9.81 -15.97 -20.38
N VAL A 373 -9.20 -14.79 -20.43
CA VAL A 373 -9.35 -13.71 -19.44
C VAL A 373 -9.87 -12.46 -20.13
N CYS A 374 -10.88 -11.83 -19.53
CA CYS A 374 -11.46 -10.55 -19.95
C CYS A 374 -11.55 -9.62 -18.73
N ALA A 375 -10.43 -9.00 -18.35
CA ALA A 375 -10.30 -8.23 -17.12
C ALA A 375 -10.60 -6.73 -17.32
N GLY A 376 -11.88 -6.34 -17.23
CA GLY A 376 -12.31 -4.95 -17.40
C GLY A 376 -12.31 -4.53 -18.87
N LEU A 377 -12.79 -5.45 -19.72
CA LEU A 377 -12.92 -5.27 -21.16
C LEU A 377 -14.36 -4.94 -21.57
N PHE A 378 -15.32 -5.65 -20.98
CA PHE A 378 -16.69 -5.73 -21.49
C PHE A 378 -17.45 -4.41 -21.45
N GLU A 379 -17.11 -3.50 -20.53
CA GLU A 379 -17.70 -2.17 -20.40
C GLU A 379 -17.43 -1.26 -21.61
N TYR A 380 -16.48 -1.64 -22.46
CA TYR A 380 -16.01 -0.88 -23.61
C TYR A 380 -16.45 -1.50 -24.96
N ILE A 381 -17.19 -2.61 -24.93
CA ILE A 381 -17.57 -3.37 -26.12
C ILE A 381 -19.02 -3.07 -26.50
N PHE A 382 -19.22 -2.55 -27.71
CA PHE A 382 -20.54 -2.17 -28.21
C PHE A 382 -21.42 -3.38 -28.58
N ASP A 383 -20.81 -4.44 -29.12
CA ASP A 383 -21.49 -5.72 -29.42
C ASP A 383 -20.91 -6.85 -28.56
N LEU A 384 -21.17 -6.75 -27.25
CA LEU A 384 -20.71 -7.73 -26.27
C LEU A 384 -21.24 -9.16 -26.54
N PRO A 385 -22.51 -9.37 -26.95
CA PRO A 385 -23.00 -10.70 -27.34
C PRO A 385 -22.17 -11.38 -28.43
N ARG A 386 -21.76 -10.63 -29.45
CA ARG A 386 -20.90 -11.14 -30.52
C ARG A 386 -19.50 -11.50 -30.02
N LEU A 387 -18.89 -10.66 -29.19
CA LEU A 387 -17.57 -10.95 -28.63
C LEU A 387 -17.59 -12.22 -27.77
N ILE A 388 -18.60 -12.38 -26.90
CA ILE A 388 -18.74 -13.58 -26.07
C ILE A 388 -18.93 -14.83 -26.92
N LYS A 389 -19.74 -14.77 -27.99
CA LYS A 389 -19.88 -15.88 -28.93
C LYS A 389 -18.53 -16.28 -29.55
N ARG A 390 -17.69 -15.31 -29.92
CA ARG A 390 -16.34 -15.57 -30.46
C ARG A 390 -15.42 -16.19 -29.42
N ILE A 391 -15.45 -15.70 -28.17
CA ILE A 391 -14.68 -16.26 -27.05
C ILE A 391 -15.08 -17.73 -26.81
N CYS A 392 -16.38 -18.01 -26.69
CA CYS A 392 -16.87 -19.36 -26.44
C CYS A 392 -16.59 -20.32 -27.61
N ALA A 393 -16.53 -19.82 -28.85
CA ALA A 393 -16.15 -20.62 -30.02
C ALA A 393 -14.68 -21.10 -29.97
N LEU A 394 -13.82 -20.45 -29.18
CA LEU A 394 -12.46 -20.95 -28.92
C LEU A 394 -12.46 -22.20 -28.02
N SER A 395 -13.60 -22.51 -27.37
CA SER A 395 -13.78 -23.68 -26.52
C SER A 395 -12.80 -23.78 -25.33
N PRO A 396 -12.44 -22.69 -24.62
CA PRO A 396 -11.57 -22.80 -23.45
C PRO A 396 -12.20 -23.60 -22.32
N GLN A 397 -11.38 -24.21 -21.47
CA GLN A 397 -11.89 -24.91 -20.28
C GLN A 397 -12.48 -23.90 -19.27
N PHE A 398 -11.80 -22.77 -19.12
CA PHE A 398 -12.08 -21.73 -18.13
C PHE A 398 -12.21 -20.36 -18.79
N ILE A 399 -13.17 -19.55 -18.34
CA ILE A 399 -13.28 -18.14 -18.71
C ILE A 399 -13.37 -17.29 -17.46
N LEU A 400 -12.43 -16.37 -17.29
CA LEU A 400 -12.41 -15.37 -16.24
C LEU A 400 -12.84 -14.02 -16.81
N CYS A 401 -13.81 -13.37 -16.18
CA CYS A 401 -14.32 -12.08 -16.64
C CYS A 401 -14.53 -11.15 -15.45
N SER A 402 -14.37 -9.85 -15.66
CA SER A 402 -14.93 -8.84 -14.77
C SER A 402 -15.81 -7.86 -15.53
N TYR A 403 -16.87 -7.37 -14.88
CA TYR A 403 -17.84 -6.49 -15.52
C TYR A 403 -18.64 -5.65 -14.52
N ASN A 404 -18.87 -4.38 -14.87
CA ASN A 404 -19.76 -3.47 -14.14
C ASN A 404 -21.16 -3.48 -14.78
N PHE A 405 -22.14 -4.09 -14.09
CA PHE A 405 -23.49 -4.25 -14.65
C PHE A 405 -24.35 -3.00 -14.53
N ASP A 406 -25.24 -2.80 -15.50
CA ASP A 406 -26.25 -1.73 -15.52
C ASP A 406 -27.12 -1.72 -14.25
N ASN A 407 -27.60 -2.89 -13.81
CA ASN A 407 -28.51 -3.00 -12.67
C ASN A 407 -27.83 -2.95 -11.28
N THR A 408 -26.51 -2.77 -11.21
CA THR A 408 -25.76 -2.76 -9.93
C THR A 408 -24.84 -1.55 -9.80
N SER A 409 -24.38 -1.00 -10.91
CA SER A 409 -23.53 0.19 -10.96
C SER A 409 -24.43 1.42 -11.08
N GLY A 410 -24.88 1.98 -9.96
CA GLY A 410 -25.76 3.17 -9.93
C GLY A 410 -25.10 4.48 -10.40
N VAL A 411 -23.88 4.42 -10.94
CA VAL A 411 -23.14 5.56 -11.48
C VAL A 411 -22.79 5.24 -12.92
N ASP A 412 -23.20 6.10 -13.85
CA ASP A 412 -22.89 5.98 -15.27
C ASP A 412 -21.50 6.60 -15.51
N ASN A 413 -20.51 5.77 -15.85
CA ASN A 413 -19.19 6.26 -16.21
C ASN A 413 -19.20 6.67 -17.69
N GLU A 414 -18.74 7.89 -17.98
CA GLU A 414 -18.81 8.49 -19.32
C GLU A 414 -18.06 7.68 -20.39
N ILE A 415 -17.07 6.89 -19.99
CA ILE A 415 -16.28 6.04 -20.91
C ILE A 415 -16.88 4.64 -21.13
N TRP A 416 -17.96 4.28 -20.44
CA TRP A 416 -18.62 2.99 -20.66
C TRP A 416 -19.65 3.08 -21.76
N VAL A 417 -19.89 1.96 -22.45
CA VAL A 417 -21.04 1.87 -23.36
C VAL A 417 -22.34 2.06 -22.56
N LYS A 418 -23.35 2.72 -23.16
CA LYS A 418 -24.60 3.05 -22.45
C LYS A 418 -25.53 1.85 -22.27
N ASN A 419 -25.48 0.89 -23.18
CA ASN A 419 -26.35 -0.29 -23.17
C ASN A 419 -25.65 -1.49 -22.51
N ARG A 420 -25.19 -1.33 -21.27
CA ARG A 420 -24.55 -2.42 -20.52
C ARG A 420 -25.57 -3.51 -20.20
N LEU A 421 -25.17 -4.77 -20.35
CA LEU A 421 -25.98 -5.90 -19.92
C LEU A 421 -26.21 -5.90 -18.40
N LYS A 422 -27.39 -6.36 -17.99
CA LYS A 422 -27.71 -6.74 -16.61
C LYS A 422 -27.08 -8.09 -16.27
N GLN A 423 -27.00 -8.39 -14.98
CA GLN A 423 -26.38 -9.63 -14.51
C GLN A 423 -26.97 -10.91 -15.13
N GLY A 424 -28.30 -11.04 -15.15
CA GLY A 424 -28.97 -12.20 -15.73
C GLY A 424 -28.69 -12.35 -17.23
N GLU A 425 -28.67 -11.25 -17.97
CA GLU A 425 -28.46 -11.25 -19.43
C GLU A 425 -27.06 -11.74 -19.81
N LEU A 426 -26.03 -11.29 -19.08
CA LEU A 426 -24.65 -11.77 -19.29
C LEU A 426 -24.55 -13.27 -19.00
N PHE A 427 -25.17 -13.74 -17.90
CA PHE A 427 -25.07 -15.14 -17.50
C PHE A 427 -25.83 -16.07 -18.45
N ASP A 428 -27.01 -15.67 -18.89
CA ASP A 428 -27.79 -16.39 -19.89
C ASP A 428 -27.04 -16.50 -21.22
N LEU A 429 -26.31 -15.45 -21.60
CA LEU A 429 -25.49 -15.44 -22.81
C LEU A 429 -24.35 -16.47 -22.75
N PHE A 430 -23.62 -16.57 -21.62
CA PHE A 430 -22.62 -17.64 -21.44
C PHE A 430 -23.28 -19.03 -21.41
N LEU A 431 -24.42 -19.17 -20.74
CA LEU A 431 -25.15 -20.44 -20.65
C LEU A 431 -25.62 -20.94 -22.02
N GLN A 432 -26.14 -20.05 -22.86
CA GLN A 432 -26.52 -20.33 -24.25
C GLN A 432 -25.33 -20.78 -25.11
N ASN A 433 -24.12 -20.36 -24.77
CA ASN A 433 -22.87 -20.78 -25.42
C ASN A 433 -22.18 -21.96 -24.70
N HIS A 434 -22.92 -22.73 -23.89
CA HIS A 434 -22.43 -23.92 -23.18
C HIS A 434 -21.40 -23.65 -22.08
N TYR A 435 -21.45 -22.48 -21.44
CA TYR A 435 -20.63 -22.14 -20.26
C TYR A 435 -21.50 -21.90 -19.02
N CYS A 436 -21.20 -22.60 -17.93
CA CYS A 436 -21.90 -22.46 -16.66
C CYS A 436 -21.11 -21.54 -15.73
N LEU A 437 -21.81 -20.65 -15.02
CA LEU A 437 -21.21 -19.87 -13.94
C LEU A 437 -20.80 -20.82 -12.81
N ASN A 438 -19.52 -20.84 -12.46
CA ASN A 438 -19.00 -21.62 -11.34
C ASN A 438 -18.88 -20.76 -10.07
N THR A 439 -18.21 -19.62 -10.18
CA THR A 439 -17.97 -18.73 -9.05
C THR A 439 -18.29 -17.29 -9.45
N TYR A 440 -18.97 -16.57 -8.57
CA TYR A 440 -19.22 -15.14 -8.68
C TYR A 440 -18.76 -14.43 -7.40
N LYS A 441 -18.00 -13.35 -7.57
CA LYS A 441 -17.67 -12.42 -6.49
C LYS A 441 -18.04 -11.00 -6.92
N THR A 442 -18.47 -10.19 -5.98
CA THR A 442 -18.64 -8.75 -6.16
C THR A 442 -18.23 -8.06 -4.86
N HIS A 443 -17.86 -6.79 -4.95
CA HIS A 443 -17.46 -5.99 -3.79
C HIS A 443 -18.50 -4.90 -3.53
N LYS A 444 -18.68 -4.52 -2.26
CA LYS A 444 -19.61 -3.44 -1.86
C LYS A 444 -18.91 -2.07 -1.84
N ARG A 445 -18.43 -1.58 -3.00
CA ARG A 445 -17.96 -0.19 -3.18
C ARG A 445 -19.07 0.64 -3.85
N SER A 446 -18.85 1.94 -4.03
CA SER A 446 -19.73 2.86 -4.78
C SER A 446 -20.03 2.40 -6.21
N LEU A 447 -19.13 1.61 -6.81
CA LEU A 447 -19.26 0.97 -8.12
C LEU A 447 -18.91 -0.52 -8.02
N PRO A 448 -19.89 -1.41 -7.82
CA PRO A 448 -19.63 -2.84 -7.64
C PRO A 448 -19.25 -3.51 -8.96
N THR A 449 -17.97 -3.85 -9.14
CA THR A 449 -17.52 -4.73 -10.22
C THR A 449 -17.78 -6.19 -9.86
N GLY A 450 -18.45 -6.91 -10.76
CA GLY A 450 -18.58 -8.36 -10.67
C GLY A 450 -17.36 -9.07 -11.26
N TYR A 451 -16.97 -10.18 -10.64
CA TYR A 451 -15.89 -11.07 -11.05
C TYR A 451 -16.45 -12.48 -11.21
N PHE A 452 -16.18 -13.12 -12.34
CA PHE A 452 -16.82 -14.37 -12.74
C PHE A 452 -15.79 -15.40 -13.17
N LEU A 453 -16.07 -16.64 -12.81
CA LEU A 453 -15.45 -17.82 -13.38
C LEU A 453 -16.54 -18.66 -14.03
N PHE A 454 -16.42 -18.86 -15.34
CA PHE A 454 -17.26 -19.79 -16.08
C PHE A 454 -16.47 -21.05 -16.45
N TYR A 455 -17.16 -22.18 -16.41
CA TYR A 455 -16.66 -23.48 -16.86
C TYR A 455 -17.39 -23.91 -18.11
N LYS A 456 -16.67 -24.59 -19.01
CA LYS A 456 -17.30 -25.34 -20.08
C LYS A 456 -18.24 -26.39 -19.47
N LYS A 457 -19.49 -26.44 -19.94
CA LYS A 457 -20.56 -27.26 -19.34
C LYS A 457 -20.19 -28.76 -19.22
N GLU A 458 -19.37 -29.27 -20.13
CA GLU A 458 -18.86 -30.65 -20.14
C GLU A 458 -17.98 -31.00 -18.93
N LEU A 459 -17.43 -29.99 -18.25
CA LEU A 459 -16.62 -30.16 -17.03
C LEU A 459 -17.47 -30.24 -15.76
N MET A 460 -18.79 -30.03 -15.84
CA MET A 460 -19.69 -30.19 -14.69
C MET A 460 -20.04 -31.67 -14.49
N GLY A 461 -19.53 -32.28 -13.42
CA GLY A 461 -19.84 -33.67 -13.03
C GLY A 461 -18.66 -34.62 -12.96
N LEU A 462 -17.41 -34.11 -12.90
CA LEU A 462 -16.20 -34.86 -12.57
C LEU A 462 -15.69 -34.54 -11.16
#